data_AF-A0A818SE88-F1
#
_entry.id   AF-A0A818SE88-F1
#
_cell.length_a   1.000
_cell.length_b   1.000
_cell.length_c   1.000
_cell.angle_alpha   90.00
_cell.angle_beta   90.00
_cell.angle_gamma   90.00
#
_symmetry.space_group_name_H-M   'P 1'
#
loop_
_entity.id
_entity.type
_entity.pdbx_description
1 polymer ?
#
loop_
_entity_poly.entity_id
_entity_poly.type
_entity_poly.pdbx_seq_one_letter_code
_entity_poly.pdbx_strand_id
1 'polypeptide(L)'
;MSSTTRIFTFGLGHSPSRSLVKGLARATNGHFVFIPPEEKVDTYVGSQLRRALKPSIVNARLEWHGLSSSIVQSPDVIPPLYANDRVLVYTMFESDEFDQRTVQVNFRVRCKTIDSTTLALHDIHHKGDTIRRLAAKAMIQQLQHMRQNDVI
;
A
#
# COMPACT_ATOMS: atom_id res chain seq x y z
N MET A 1 5.48 10.18 6.40
CA MET A 1 4.60 10.65 5.30
C MET A 1 3.59 11.63 5.86
N SER A 2 3.32 12.74 5.16
CA SER A 2 2.34 13.73 5.62
C SER A 2 0.92 13.16 5.57
N SER A 3 0.12 13.41 6.61
CA SER A 3 -1.25 12.91 6.77
C SER A 3 -2.33 13.97 6.53
N THR A 4 -1.95 15.24 6.37
CA THR A 4 -2.86 16.38 6.30
C THR A 4 -3.10 16.88 4.88
N THR A 5 -2.10 16.74 3.99
CA THR A 5 -2.17 17.25 2.62
C THR A 5 -1.69 16.21 1.63
N ARG A 6 -2.42 16.06 0.52
CA ARG A 6 -2.09 15.17 -0.58
C ARG A 6 -1.70 15.96 -1.82
N ILE A 7 -0.60 15.60 -2.46
CA ILE A 7 -0.14 16.26 -3.68
C ILE A 7 -0.25 15.29 -4.85
N PHE A 8 -0.96 15.74 -5.90
CA PHE A 8 -1.12 14.99 -7.14
C PHE A 8 -0.21 15.60 -8.20
N THR A 9 0.83 14.87 -8.59
CA THR A 9 1.91 15.40 -9.43
C THR A 9 1.81 14.90 -10.86
N PHE A 10 2.26 15.73 -11.80
CA PHE A 10 2.32 15.40 -13.22
C PHE A 10 3.75 15.57 -13.74
N GLY A 11 4.21 14.63 -14.57
CA GLY A 11 5.40 14.80 -15.40
C GLY A 11 5.01 14.83 -16.87
N LEU A 12 5.18 15.97 -17.53
CA LEU A 12 4.91 16.15 -18.97
C LEU A 12 6.13 15.77 -19.82
N GLY A 13 5.93 14.83 -20.75
CA GLY A 13 6.96 14.38 -21.67
C GLY A 13 8.10 13.63 -21.01
N HIS A 14 9.34 13.93 -21.44
CA HIS A 14 10.54 13.19 -21.02
C HIS A 14 11.48 13.98 -20.10
N SER A 15 11.31 15.29 -20.04
CA SER A 15 12.19 16.21 -19.30
C SER A 15 12.04 16.18 -17.77
N PRO A 16 10.85 15.95 -17.17
CA PRO A 16 10.69 16.03 -15.73
C PRO A 16 11.48 14.97 -14.96
N SER A 17 12.04 15.37 -13.82
CA SER A 17 12.70 14.45 -12.89
C SER A 17 11.71 13.41 -12.36
N ARG A 18 11.92 12.14 -12.75
CA ARG A 18 11.04 11.05 -12.33
C ARG A 18 11.09 10.78 -10.83
N SER A 19 12.26 10.95 -10.21
CA SER A 19 12.44 10.77 -8.77
C SER A 19 11.68 11.83 -7.98
N LEU A 20 11.75 13.10 -8.40
CA LEU A 20 11.05 14.20 -7.74
C LEU A 20 9.52 14.06 -7.83
N VAL A 21 9.00 13.86 -9.04
CA VAL A 21 7.55 13.70 -9.27
C VAL A 21 7.00 12.53 -8.46
N LYS A 22 7.67 11.37 -8.50
CA LYS A 22 7.26 10.21 -7.70
C LYS A 22 7.40 10.46 -6.19
N GLY A 23 8.51 11.06 -5.78
CA GLY A 23 8.83 11.32 -4.38
C GLY A 23 7.80 12.22 -3.72
N LEU A 24 7.45 13.34 -4.36
CA LEU A 24 6.49 14.31 -3.83
C LEU A 24 5.08 13.69 -3.66
N ALA A 25 4.59 12.96 -4.66
CA ALA A 25 3.32 12.25 -4.55
C ALA A 25 3.35 11.18 -3.44
N ARG A 26 4.43 10.39 -3.35
CA ARG A 26 4.56 9.33 -2.33
C ARG A 26 4.62 9.91 -0.91
N ALA A 27 5.42 10.94 -0.70
CA ALA A 27 5.60 11.57 0.62
C ALA A 27 4.30 12.15 1.20
N THR A 28 3.35 12.51 0.32
CA THR A 28 2.06 13.10 0.67
C THR A 28 0.88 12.15 0.51
N ASN A 29 1.12 10.85 0.28
CA ASN A 29 0.07 9.86 -0.01
C ASN A 29 -0.87 10.29 -1.16
N GLY A 30 -0.33 11.03 -2.11
CA GLY A 30 -1.01 11.44 -3.34
C GLY A 30 -0.77 10.45 -4.47
N HIS A 31 -0.91 10.93 -5.70
CA HIS A 31 -0.75 10.11 -6.90
C HIS A 31 0.10 10.85 -7.93
N PHE A 32 0.90 10.12 -8.70
CA PHE A 32 1.69 10.70 -9.78
C PHE A 32 1.29 10.09 -11.12
N VAL A 33 1.38 10.90 -12.17
CA VAL A 33 1.16 10.48 -13.55
C VAL A 33 2.25 11.08 -14.43
N PHE A 34 2.79 10.30 -15.36
CA PHE A 34 3.62 10.82 -16.44
C PHE A 34 2.78 10.82 -17.72
N ILE A 35 2.70 11.97 -18.38
CA ILE A 35 1.92 12.20 -19.59
C ILE A 35 2.92 12.23 -20.76
N PRO A 36 2.89 11.26 -21.69
CA PRO A 36 3.73 11.28 -22.89
C PRO A 36 3.51 12.53 -23.76
N PRO A 37 4.48 12.95 -24.60
CA PRO A 37 4.39 14.18 -25.41
C PRO A 37 3.22 14.22 -26.41
N GLU A 38 2.79 13.06 -26.91
CA GLU A 38 1.75 12.93 -27.95
C GLU A 38 0.34 12.71 -27.36
N GLU A 39 0.25 12.63 -26.04
CA GLU A 39 -0.97 12.30 -25.33
C GLU A 39 -1.78 13.53 -24.94
N LYS A 40 -3.10 13.36 -24.89
CA LYS A 40 -4.05 14.42 -24.52
C LYS A 40 -3.98 14.73 -23.02
N VAL A 41 -3.27 15.79 -22.66
CA VAL A 41 -3.02 16.21 -21.27
C VAL A 41 -4.30 16.32 -20.44
N ASP A 42 -5.37 16.85 -21.05
CA ASP A 42 -6.70 17.03 -20.46
C ASP A 42 -7.29 15.72 -19.92
N THR A 43 -7.08 14.60 -20.61
CA THR A 43 -7.58 13.28 -20.16
C THR A 43 -6.94 12.86 -18.84
N TYR A 44 -5.62 13.04 -18.73
CA TYR A 44 -4.86 12.66 -17.55
C TYR A 44 -5.11 13.62 -16.38
N VAL A 45 -5.20 14.93 -16.67
CA VAL A 45 -5.56 15.95 -15.68
C VAL A 45 -6.96 15.69 -15.13
N GLY A 46 -7.95 15.46 -16.01
CA GLY A 46 -9.32 15.16 -15.60
C GLY A 46 -9.42 13.88 -14.76
N SER A 47 -8.70 12.82 -15.14
CA SER A 47 -8.66 11.57 -14.36
C SER A 47 -8.05 11.77 -12.98
N GLN A 48 -6.93 12.49 -12.90
CA GLN A 48 -6.22 12.74 -11.65
C GLN A 48 -6.98 13.72 -10.74
N LEU A 49 -7.64 14.74 -11.30
CA LEU A 49 -8.53 15.64 -10.57
C LEU A 49 -9.75 14.89 -10.02
N ARG A 50 -10.37 14.04 -10.83
CA ARG A 50 -11.46 13.16 -10.37
C ARG A 50 -11.01 12.28 -9.20
N ARG A 51 -9.78 11.77 -9.23
CA ARG A 51 -9.22 11.00 -8.10
C ARG A 51 -9.00 11.89 -6.88
N ALA A 52 -8.47 13.09 -7.05
CA ALA A 52 -8.22 14.03 -5.96
C ALA A 52 -9.49 14.49 -5.23
N LEU A 53 -10.59 14.64 -5.97
CA LEU A 53 -11.89 15.05 -5.43
C LEU A 53 -12.72 13.90 -4.83
N LYS A 54 -12.36 12.64 -5.13
CA LYS A 54 -13.05 11.49 -4.54
C LYS A 54 -12.74 11.39 -3.04
N PRO A 55 -13.74 11.04 -2.21
CA PRO A 55 -13.46 10.71 -0.83
C PRO A 55 -12.52 9.52 -0.76
N SER A 56 -11.63 9.53 0.24
CA SER A 56 -10.73 8.42 0.53
C SER A 56 -10.91 7.93 1.96
N ILE A 57 -10.76 6.62 2.13
CA ILE A 57 -10.61 6.01 3.44
C ILE A 57 -9.18 6.26 3.89
N VAL A 58 -9.04 6.87 5.08
CA VAL A 58 -7.74 7.26 5.64
C VAL A 58 -7.57 6.62 7.00
N ASN A 59 -6.31 6.40 7.40
CA ASN A 59 -5.97 5.74 8.66
C ASN A 59 -6.61 4.34 8.75
N ALA A 60 -6.56 3.61 7.64
CA ALA A 60 -6.93 2.21 7.60
C ALA A 60 -5.85 1.37 8.25
N ARG A 61 -6.24 0.32 8.97
CA ARG A 61 -5.34 -0.65 9.62
C ARG A 61 -5.92 -2.05 9.48
N LEU A 62 -5.04 -3.03 9.38
CA LEU A 62 -5.39 -4.44 9.53
C LEU A 62 -4.95 -4.88 10.92
N GLU A 63 -5.88 -5.43 11.68
CA GLU A 63 -5.59 -6.10 12.93
C GLU A 63 -5.67 -7.61 12.71
N TRP A 64 -4.59 -8.30 13.06
CA TRP A 64 -4.44 -9.72 12.89
C TRP A 64 -4.64 -10.40 14.24
N HIS A 65 -5.52 -11.39 14.31
CA HIS A 65 -5.82 -12.17 15.51
C HIS A 65 -5.63 -13.66 15.25
N GLY A 66 -5.26 -14.42 16.28
CA GLY A 66 -4.95 -15.86 16.15
C GLY A 66 -3.50 -16.15 15.76
N LEU A 67 -2.62 -15.15 15.83
CA LEU A 67 -1.19 -15.27 15.59
C LEU A 67 -0.44 -15.00 16.91
N SER A 68 0.37 -15.96 17.34
CA SER A 68 1.10 -15.97 18.62
C SER A 68 2.46 -15.27 18.56
N SER A 69 3.00 -15.07 17.35
CA SER A 69 4.34 -14.51 17.12
C SER A 69 4.35 -13.06 16.64
N SER A 70 5.55 -12.46 16.58
CA SER A 70 5.82 -11.21 15.88
C SER A 70 5.29 -11.27 14.43
N ILE A 71 4.48 -10.29 14.05
CA ILE A 71 3.95 -10.15 12.69
C ILE A 71 4.67 -8.98 12.04
N VAL A 72 5.28 -9.24 10.88
CA VAL A 72 5.81 -8.20 10.01
C VAL A 72 4.88 -8.07 8.82
N GLN A 73 4.39 -6.85 8.55
CA GLN A 73 3.52 -6.60 7.40
C GLN A 73 4.13 -5.59 6.43
N SER A 74 3.72 -5.65 5.17
CA SER A 74 4.01 -4.62 4.17
C SER A 74 2.77 -4.40 3.31
N PRO A 75 2.25 -3.16 3.21
CA PRO A 75 2.78 -1.95 3.84
C PRO A 75 2.52 -1.88 5.36
N ASP A 76 3.41 -1.20 6.11
CA ASP A 76 3.28 -0.97 7.56
C ASP A 76 2.08 -0.07 7.87
N VAL A 77 1.92 0.97 7.05
CA VAL A 77 0.81 1.91 7.09
C VAL A 77 0.05 1.78 5.78
N ILE A 78 -1.23 1.41 5.88
CA ILE A 78 -2.08 1.28 4.71
C ILE A 78 -2.29 2.68 4.10
N PRO A 79 -1.96 2.87 2.82
CA PRO A 79 -2.15 4.16 2.17
C PRO A 79 -3.64 4.50 2.06
N PRO A 80 -4.01 5.77 1.83
CA PRO A 80 -5.39 6.16 1.61
C PRO A 80 -6.03 5.37 0.46
N LEU A 81 -7.20 4.79 0.71
CA LEU A 81 -7.92 3.98 -0.26
C LEU A 81 -8.99 4.81 -0.95
N TYR A 82 -8.96 4.87 -2.28
CA TYR A 82 -10.01 5.45 -3.09
C TYR A 82 -10.92 4.35 -3.64
N ALA A 83 -12.13 4.73 -4.06
CA ALA A 83 -13.04 3.79 -4.71
C ALA A 83 -12.36 3.10 -5.91
N ASN A 84 -12.44 1.77 -5.95
CA ASN A 84 -11.81 0.86 -6.92
C ASN A 84 -10.29 0.72 -6.81
N ASP A 85 -9.65 1.21 -5.74
CA ASP A 85 -8.27 0.85 -5.46
C ASP A 85 -8.17 -0.60 -4.98
N ARG A 86 -7.08 -1.27 -5.38
CA ARG A 86 -6.68 -2.57 -4.86
C ARG A 86 -5.40 -2.40 -4.04
N VAL A 87 -5.44 -2.80 -2.78
CA VAL A 87 -4.24 -2.86 -1.92
C VAL A 87 -3.90 -4.31 -1.62
N LEU A 88 -2.62 -4.64 -1.82
CA LEU A 88 -2.05 -5.91 -1.43
C LEU A 88 -1.25 -5.71 -0.16
N VAL A 89 -1.59 -6.49 0.86
CA VAL A 89 -0.83 -6.55 2.11
C VAL A 89 -0.21 -7.93 2.22
N TYR A 90 1.11 -7.97 2.40
CA TYR A 90 1.84 -9.18 2.68
C TYR A 90 2.18 -9.21 4.17
N THR A 91 2.09 -10.39 4.78
CA THR A 91 2.54 -10.60 6.15
C THR A 91 3.52 -11.76 6.20
N MET A 92 4.45 -11.70 7.16
CA MET A 92 5.26 -12.81 7.61
C MET A 92 5.11 -12.91 9.11
N PHE A 93 5.11 -14.15 9.60
CA PHE A 93 5.09 -14.50 11.00
C PHE A 93 6.11 -15.61 11.21
N GLU A 94 6.69 -15.71 12.40
CA GLU A 94 7.82 -16.59 12.69
C GLU A 94 7.42 -18.02 13.04
N SER A 95 6.19 -18.22 13.50
CA SER A 95 5.72 -19.54 13.94
C SER A 95 4.52 -20.02 13.13
N ASP A 96 4.54 -21.31 12.81
CA ASP A 96 3.39 -22.04 12.27
C ASP A 96 2.46 -22.57 13.39
N GLU A 97 2.73 -22.20 14.65
CA GLU A 97 1.84 -22.48 15.79
C GLU A 97 0.63 -21.55 15.76
N PHE A 98 -0.35 -21.92 14.95
CA PHE A 98 -1.65 -21.27 14.89
C PHE A 98 -2.62 -21.92 15.86
N ASP A 99 -3.23 -21.12 16.73
CA ASP A 99 -4.43 -21.57 17.44
C ASP A 99 -5.51 -21.86 16.39
N GLN A 100 -5.86 -23.14 16.25
CA GLN A 100 -6.93 -23.62 15.37
C GLN A 100 -6.69 -23.43 13.85
N ARG A 101 -5.47 -23.11 13.39
CA ARG A 101 -5.14 -22.82 11.96
C ARG A 101 -6.04 -21.78 11.31
N THR A 102 -6.60 -20.87 12.10
CA THR A 102 -7.45 -19.78 11.60
C THR A 102 -6.88 -18.45 12.02
N VAL A 103 -6.87 -17.50 11.08
CA VAL A 103 -6.42 -16.13 11.31
C VAL A 103 -7.59 -15.22 11.03
N GLN A 104 -7.98 -14.43 12.02
CA GLN A 104 -9.00 -13.40 11.84
C GLN A 104 -8.32 -12.08 11.50
N VAL A 105 -8.77 -11.44 10.43
CA VAL A 105 -8.26 -10.17 9.95
C VAL A 105 -9.37 -9.14 10.00
N ASN A 106 -9.16 -8.11 10.81
CA ASN A 106 -10.09 -7.01 10.99
C ASN A 106 -9.61 -5.79 10.21
N PHE A 107 -10.42 -5.34 9.25
CA PHE A 107 -10.18 -4.08 8.54
C PHE A 107 -10.80 -2.93 9.34
N ARG A 108 -9.94 -2.07 9.90
CA ARG A 108 -10.35 -0.95 10.74
C ARG A 108 -10.08 0.39 10.10
N VAL A 109 -11.02 1.31 10.28
CA VAL A 109 -10.92 2.71 9.85
C VAL A 109 -11.29 3.60 11.01
N ARG A 110 -10.38 4.51 11.40
CA ARG A 110 -10.62 5.51 12.47
C ARG A 110 -11.25 4.89 13.74
N CYS A 111 -10.70 3.75 14.17
CA CYS A 111 -11.10 2.99 15.36
C CYS A 111 -12.37 2.13 15.23
N LYS A 112 -13.05 2.10 14.08
CA LYS A 112 -14.19 1.19 13.84
C LYS A 112 -13.77 0.03 12.95
N THR A 113 -14.17 -1.19 13.32
CA THR A 113 -14.07 -2.35 12.43
C THR A 113 -15.14 -2.24 11.37
N ILE A 114 -14.70 -2.13 10.12
CA ILE A 114 -15.58 -2.01 8.95
C ILE A 114 -15.92 -3.39 8.41
N ASP A 115 -14.93 -4.28 8.42
CA ASP A 115 -15.07 -5.65 7.96
C ASP A 115 -14.16 -6.58 8.76
N SER A 116 -14.55 -7.85 8.85
CA SER A 116 -13.81 -8.90 9.53
C SER A 116 -13.89 -10.16 8.69
N THR A 117 -12.75 -10.75 8.37
CA THR A 117 -12.69 -12.00 7.63
C THR A 117 -11.85 -13.01 8.39
N THR A 118 -12.30 -14.27 8.40
CA THR A 118 -11.55 -15.39 8.97
C THR A 118 -10.95 -16.21 7.85
N LEU A 119 -9.63 -16.31 7.84
CA LEU A 119 -8.86 -17.07 6.87
C LEU A 119 -8.44 -18.39 7.50
N ALA A 120 -8.87 -19.50 6.90
CA ALA A 120 -8.33 -20.81 7.23
C ALA A 120 -6.97 -20.98 6.54
N LEU A 121 -5.93 -21.21 7.33
CA LEU A 121 -4.59 -21.45 6.83
C LEU A 121 -4.49 -22.86 6.29
N HIS A 122 -4.18 -22.94 5.02
CA HIS A 122 -3.91 -24.20 4.33
C HIS A 122 -2.41 -24.28 4.07
N ASP A 123 -1.83 -25.46 4.29
CA ASP A 123 -0.43 -25.72 3.97
C ASP A 123 -0.29 -25.82 2.44
N ILE A 124 -0.21 -24.65 1.78
CA ILE A 124 -0.03 -24.58 0.33
C ILE A 124 1.43 -24.93 0.03
N HIS A 125 1.69 -26.22 -0.12
CA HIS A 125 2.93 -26.75 -0.67
C HIS A 125 2.97 -26.46 -2.17
N HIS A 126 3.19 -25.20 -2.55
CA HIS A 126 3.40 -24.85 -3.93
C HIS A 126 4.84 -25.16 -4.33
N LYS A 127 5.02 -25.68 -5.55
CA LYS A 127 6.34 -25.96 -6.14
C LYS A 127 7.00 -24.61 -6.49
N GLY A 128 7.47 -23.88 -5.47
CA GLY A 128 8.13 -22.58 -5.57
C GLY A 128 7.74 -21.62 -4.44
N ASP A 129 8.74 -21.02 -3.79
CA ASP A 129 8.61 -20.03 -2.70
C ASP A 129 8.08 -18.65 -3.16
N THR A 130 7.20 -18.60 -4.16
CA THR A 130 6.82 -17.34 -4.83
C THR A 130 6.16 -16.35 -3.88
N ILE A 131 5.20 -16.79 -3.05
CA ILE A 131 4.50 -15.91 -2.10
C ILE A 131 5.49 -15.36 -1.07
N ARG A 132 6.36 -16.23 -0.53
CA ARG A 132 7.40 -15.83 0.42
C ARG A 132 8.36 -14.82 -0.19
N ARG A 133 8.79 -15.02 -1.44
CA ARG A 133 9.65 -14.07 -2.18
C ARG A 133 8.96 -12.75 -2.47
N LEU A 134 7.67 -12.76 -2.81
CA LEU A 134 6.88 -11.54 -3.02
C LEU A 134 6.74 -10.75 -1.72
N ALA A 135 6.44 -11.42 -0.61
CA ALA A 135 6.38 -10.82 0.71
C ALA A 135 7.75 -10.22 1.10
N ALA A 136 8.84 -10.98 0.91
CA ALA A 136 10.20 -10.50 1.22
C ALA A 136 10.56 -9.27 0.38
N LYS A 137 10.26 -9.31 -0.92
CA LYS A 137 10.48 -8.18 -1.83
C LYS A 137 9.70 -6.94 -1.40
N ALA A 138 8.42 -7.10 -1.04
CA ALA A 138 7.59 -5.98 -0.59
C ALA A 138 8.17 -5.32 0.67
N MET A 139 8.59 -6.13 1.65
CA MET A 139 9.21 -5.65 2.89
C MET A 139 10.55 -4.93 2.62
N ILE A 140 11.42 -5.49 1.78
CA ILE A 140 12.69 -4.85 1.41
C ILE A 140 12.44 -3.51 0.70
N GLN A 141 11.47 -3.45 -0.22
CA GLN A 141 11.11 -2.22 -0.92
C GLN A 141 10.59 -1.16 0.04
N GLN A 142 9.79 -1.54 1.03
CA GLN A 142 9.31 -0.62 2.05
C GLN A 142 10.49 -0.06 2.87
N LEU A 143 11.40 -0.91 3.34
CA LEU A 143 12.59 -0.48 4.09
C LEU A 143 13.47 0.47 3.28
N GLN A 144 13.63 0.23 1.98
CA GLN A 144 14.36 1.13 1.09
C GLN A 144 13.68 2.50 0.99
N HIS A 145 12.35 2.54 0.87
CA HIS A 145 11.60 3.79 0.82
C HIS A 145 11.60 4.55 2.16
N MET A 146 11.65 3.86 3.30
CA MET A 146 11.76 4.50 4.62
C MET A 146 13.14 5.13 4.81
N ARG A 147 14.21 4.35 4.54
CA ARG A 147 15.59 4.83 4.65
C ARG A 147 15.87 6.07 3.81
N GLN A 148 15.22 6.19 2.66
CA GLN A 148 15.40 7.34 1.76
C GLN A 148 14.71 8.62 2.27
N ASN A 149 13.80 8.51 3.24
CA ASN A 149 13.16 9.65 3.91
C ASN A 149 13.91 10.12 5.16
N ASP A 150 14.80 9.30 5.73
CA ASP A 150 15.53 9.61 6.99
C ASP A 150 16.87 10.37 6.76
N VAL A 151 17.23 10.67 5.51
CA VAL A 151 18.48 11.37 5.14
C VAL A 151 18.23 12.85 4.81
N ILE A 152 17.19 13.46 5.39
CA ILE A 152 16.89 14.90 5.25
C ILE A 152 16.73 15.53 6.62
#